data_AF-A0A7Y2CMZ3-F1
#
_entry.id   AF-A0A7Y2CMZ3-F1
#
_cell.length_a   1.000
_cell.length_b   1.000
_cell.length_c   1.000
_cell.angle_alpha   90.00
_cell.angle_beta   90.00
_cell.angle_gamma   90.00
#
_symmetry.space_group_name_H-M   'P 1'
#
loop_
_entity.id
_entity.type
_entity.pdbx_description
1 polymer ?
#
loop_
_entity_poly.entity_id
_entity_poly.type
_entity_poly.pdbx_seq_one_letter_code
_entity_poly.pdbx_strand_id
1 'polypeptide(L)'
;MLVSRKNHEAYTLDAKFGSPSAPDGLREPLESVRALFEHVVQESLADATKRGCLLVNTAVNLQSQTEEIKMLVTAALADFRQFFVRLIEHGKIRGEISNEVETEAAAAGLLGMFIGIRVMARGAFQPETLERMGGQALAMLPPPAAPTET
;
A
#
# COMPACT_ATOMS: atom_id res chain seq x y z
N MET A 1 -27.44 1.99 8.64
CA MET A 1 -27.25 0.52 8.67
C MET A 1 -25.83 0.28 9.17
N LEU A 2 -25.68 -0.06 10.46
CA LEU A 2 -24.37 -0.27 11.08
C LEU A 2 -23.80 -1.61 10.60
N VAL A 3 -22.80 -1.58 9.73
CA VAL A 3 -21.94 -2.74 9.50
C VAL A 3 -21.17 -2.96 10.80
N SER A 4 -21.40 -4.12 11.41
CA SER A 4 -20.85 -4.53 12.70
C SER A 4 -19.33 -4.45 12.72
N ARG A 5 -18.76 -3.64 13.62
CA ARG A 5 -17.30 -3.43 13.79
C ARG A 5 -16.50 -4.73 13.92
N LYS A 6 -17.12 -5.83 14.36
CA LYS A 6 -16.46 -7.13 14.57
C LYS A 6 -16.02 -7.84 13.27
N ASN A 7 -16.55 -7.48 12.11
CA ASN A 7 -16.16 -8.09 10.83
C ASN A 7 -15.14 -7.26 10.02
N HIS A 8 -14.82 -6.04 10.49
CA HIS A 8 -13.91 -5.14 9.76
C HIS A 8 -12.44 -5.42 10.09
N GLU A 9 -12.13 -5.91 11.29
CA GLU A 9 -10.75 -6.18 11.73
C GLU A 9 -10.04 -7.23 10.88
N ALA A 10 -10.74 -8.27 10.41
CA ALA A 10 -10.14 -9.35 9.61
C ALA A 10 -9.80 -8.95 8.16
N TYR A 11 -10.30 -7.82 7.68
CA TYR A 11 -10.08 -7.32 6.30
C TYR A 11 -9.27 -6.02 6.24
N THR A 12 -8.73 -5.55 7.37
CA THR A 12 -7.83 -4.39 7.37
C THR A 12 -6.48 -4.74 6.73
N LEU A 13 -5.83 -3.73 6.14
CA LEU A 13 -4.47 -3.88 5.64
C LEU A 13 -3.51 -4.33 6.75
N ASP A 14 -3.73 -3.83 7.97
CA ASP A 14 -2.97 -4.22 9.16
C ASP A 14 -3.14 -5.71 9.49
N ALA A 15 -4.34 -6.29 9.35
CA ALA A 15 -4.54 -7.72 9.57
C ALA A 15 -3.97 -8.59 8.44
N LYS A 16 -4.01 -8.11 7.19
CA LYS A 16 -3.60 -8.89 6.01
C LYS A 16 -2.09 -8.82 5.73
N PHE A 17 -1.46 -7.68 6.00
CA PHE A 17 -0.06 -7.42 5.67
C PHE A 17 0.80 -7.10 6.90
N GLY A 18 0.23 -7.22 8.10
CA GLY A 18 0.92 -6.98 9.37
C GLY A 18 0.67 -5.56 9.89
N SER A 19 0.39 -5.45 11.19
CA SER A 19 0.24 -4.18 11.88
C SER A 19 1.57 -3.79 12.52
N PRO A 20 2.11 -2.58 12.26
CA PRO A 20 3.30 -2.08 12.96
C PRO A 20 3.11 -1.92 14.47
N SER A 21 1.86 -1.89 14.95
CA SER A 21 1.50 -1.71 16.37
C SER A 21 1.09 -3.01 17.08
N ALA A 22 1.19 -4.17 16.44
CA ALA A 22 0.91 -5.46 17.09
C ALA A 22 2.08 -5.90 17.99
N PRO A 23 1.81 -6.41 19.21
CA PRO A 23 2.84 -6.80 20.18
C PRO A 23 3.70 -8.01 19.76
N ASP A 24 3.21 -8.83 18.83
CA ASP A 24 3.94 -9.96 18.23
C ASP A 24 4.14 -9.70 16.73
N GLY A 25 5.29 -9.12 16.38
CA GLY A 25 5.67 -8.82 15.00
C GLY A 25 5.78 -10.07 14.13
N LEU A 26 4.86 -10.22 13.18
CA LEU A 26 4.92 -11.35 12.24
C LEU A 26 5.67 -11.03 10.94
N ARG A 27 6.01 -9.76 10.66
CA ARG A 27 6.77 -9.37 9.45
C ARG A 27 7.51 -8.04 9.63
N GLU A 28 8.74 -7.97 9.13
CA GLU A 28 9.52 -6.72 9.07
C GLU A 28 8.84 -5.67 8.18
N PRO A 29 8.89 -4.36 8.50
CA PRO A 29 8.24 -3.31 7.71
C PRO A 29 8.49 -3.39 6.21
N LEU A 30 9.74 -3.59 5.79
CA LEU A 30 10.10 -3.72 4.38
C LEU A 30 9.48 -4.97 3.74
N GLU A 31 9.44 -6.08 4.49
CA GLU A 31 8.80 -7.31 4.04
C GLU A 31 7.27 -7.16 3.93
N SER A 32 6.64 -6.36 4.79
CA SER A 32 5.22 -6.05 4.67
C SER A 32 4.91 -5.24 3.40
N VAL A 33 5.76 -4.26 3.07
CA VAL A 33 5.65 -3.51 1.81
C VAL A 33 5.88 -4.44 0.63
N ARG A 34 6.93 -5.26 0.64
CA ARG A 34 7.23 -6.25 -0.40
C ARG A 34 6.03 -7.16 -0.66
N ALA A 35 5.52 -7.79 0.40
CA ALA A 35 4.42 -8.73 0.30
C ALA A 35 3.12 -8.08 -0.19
N LEU A 36 2.85 -6.82 0.19
CA LEU A 36 1.72 -6.07 -0.35
C LEU A 36 1.84 -5.89 -1.87
N PHE A 37 3.01 -5.47 -2.35
CA PHE A 37 3.23 -5.21 -3.78
C PHE A 37 3.32 -6.50 -4.61
N GLU A 38 3.88 -7.58 -4.07
CA GLU A 38 3.81 -8.90 -4.72
C GLU A 38 2.36 -9.38 -4.80
N HIS A 39 1.61 -9.25 -3.70
CA HIS A 39 0.20 -9.64 -3.67
C HIS A 39 -0.66 -8.84 -4.64
N VAL A 40 -0.47 -7.51 -4.71
CA VAL A 40 -1.27 -6.66 -5.60
C VAL A 40 -1.00 -6.99 -7.06
N VAL A 41 0.24 -7.31 -7.43
CA VAL A 41 0.61 -7.74 -8.79
C VAL A 41 -0.01 -9.10 -9.09
N GLN A 42 0.18 -10.09 -8.22
CA GLN A 42 -0.35 -11.44 -8.39
C GLN A 42 -1.87 -11.44 -8.54
N GLU A 43 -2.59 -10.76 -7.64
CA GLU A 43 -4.04 -10.69 -7.68
C GLU A 43 -4.55 -9.99 -8.95
N SER A 44 -3.84 -8.96 -9.41
CA SER A 44 -4.23 -8.23 -10.62
C SER A 44 -3.97 -9.03 -11.90
N LEU A 45 -2.93 -9.87 -11.91
CA LEU A 45 -2.66 -10.79 -13.00
C LEU A 45 -3.63 -11.98 -13.03
N ALA A 46 -4.00 -12.49 -11.86
CA ALA A 46 -4.96 -13.57 -11.70
C ALA A 46 -6.42 -13.16 -12.04
N ASP A 47 -6.74 -11.87 -12.06
CA ASP A 47 -8.05 -11.38 -12.46
C ASP A 47 -8.27 -11.53 -13.98
N ALA A 48 -8.76 -12.71 -14.36
CA ALA A 48 -9.12 -13.04 -15.74
C ALA A 48 -10.22 -12.11 -16.31
N THR A 49 -11.07 -11.57 -15.43
CA THR A 49 -12.19 -10.68 -15.83
C THR A 49 -11.81 -9.21 -15.89
N LYS A 50 -10.59 -8.85 -15.47
CA LYS A 50 -10.06 -7.48 -15.44
C LYS A 50 -11.01 -6.48 -14.75
N ARG A 51 -11.74 -6.96 -13.74
CA ARG A 51 -12.64 -6.16 -12.89
C ARG A 51 -11.88 -5.14 -12.06
N GLY A 52 -10.65 -5.46 -11.66
CA GLY A 52 -9.80 -4.59 -10.86
C GLY A 52 -10.29 -4.41 -9.42
N CYS A 53 -9.75 -3.41 -8.73
CA CYS A 53 -10.07 -3.11 -7.34
C CYS A 53 -11.22 -2.10 -7.25
N LEU A 54 -12.29 -2.42 -6.52
CA LEU A 54 -13.46 -1.54 -6.35
C LEU A 54 -13.06 -0.16 -5.83
N LEU A 55 -12.21 -0.10 -4.79
CA LEU A 55 -11.73 1.17 -4.24
C LEU A 55 -11.04 2.02 -5.32
N VAL A 56 -10.15 1.41 -6.11
CA VAL A 56 -9.40 2.10 -7.17
C VAL A 56 -10.32 2.56 -8.30
N ASN A 57 -11.23 1.70 -8.76
CA ASN A 57 -12.16 2.04 -9.83
C ASN A 57 -13.06 3.22 -9.45
N THR A 58 -13.52 3.26 -8.20
CA THR A 58 -14.34 4.36 -7.70
C THR A 58 -13.50 5.62 -7.48
N ALA A 59 -12.27 5.49 -6.96
CA ALA A 59 -11.36 6.60 -6.77
C ALA A 59 -10.98 7.32 -8.09
N VAL A 60 -10.78 6.57 -9.18
CA VAL A 60 -10.50 7.17 -10.50
C VAL A 60 -11.69 7.99 -11.02
N ASN A 61 -12.91 7.62 -10.66
CA ASN A 61 -14.14 8.32 -11.06
C ASN A 61 -14.75 9.14 -9.92
N LEU A 62 -13.95 9.58 -8.95
CA LEU A 62 -14.44 10.16 -7.70
C LEU A 62 -15.34 11.39 -7.91
N GLN A 63 -15.00 12.22 -8.90
CA GLN A 63 -15.73 13.44 -9.20
C GLN A 63 -17.16 13.18 -9.69
N SER A 64 -17.43 12.01 -10.28
CA SER A 64 -18.76 11.63 -10.77
C SER A 64 -19.60 10.89 -9.73
N GLN A 65 -19.11 10.75 -8.49
CA GLN A 65 -19.82 10.04 -7.43
C GLN A 65 -20.65 10.99 -6.55
N THR A 66 -21.56 10.42 -5.75
CA THR A 66 -22.27 11.16 -4.71
C THR A 66 -21.33 11.56 -3.58
N GLU A 67 -21.68 12.58 -2.80
CA GLU A 67 -20.85 13.05 -1.69
C GLU A 67 -20.60 11.96 -0.63
N GLU A 68 -21.58 11.09 -0.38
CA GLU A 68 -21.43 9.96 0.53
C GLU A 68 -20.35 8.98 0.06
N ILE A 69 -20.32 8.68 -1.25
CA ILE A 69 -19.29 7.81 -1.84
C ILE A 69 -17.93 8.51 -1.83
N LYS A 70 -17.89 9.81 -2.13
CA LYS A 70 -16.65 10.59 -2.08
C LYS A 70 -16.03 10.55 -0.69
N MET A 71 -16.83 10.75 0.36
CA MET A 71 -16.38 10.65 1.74
C MET A 71 -15.82 9.27 2.07
N LEU A 72 -16.55 8.20 1.71
CA LEU A 72 -16.12 6.83 2.00
C LEU A 72 -14.80 6.48 1.30
N VAL A 73 -14.68 6.80 0.02
CA VAL A 73 -13.47 6.51 -0.77
C VAL A 73 -12.29 7.34 -0.27
N THR A 74 -12.50 8.62 0.04
CA THR A 74 -11.45 9.49 0.57
C THR A 74 -10.95 8.99 1.93
N ALA A 75 -11.85 8.55 2.82
CA ALA A 75 -11.48 7.95 4.09
C ALA A 75 -10.69 6.65 3.89
N ALA A 76 -11.14 5.75 3.00
CA ALA A 76 -10.43 4.51 2.72
C ALA A 76 -9.02 4.73 2.12
N LEU A 77 -8.86 5.72 1.24
CA LEU A 77 -7.54 6.10 0.71
C LEU A 77 -6.65 6.72 1.79
N ALA A 78 -7.22 7.53 2.69
CA ALA A 78 -6.50 8.09 3.82
C ALA A 78 -6.02 6.97 4.77
N ASP A 79 -6.88 6.01 5.11
CA ASP A 79 -6.53 4.86 5.95
C ASP A 79 -5.42 4.01 5.32
N PHE A 80 -5.46 3.80 4.00
CA PHE A 80 -4.39 3.11 3.27
C PHE A 80 -3.08 3.92 3.32
N ARG A 81 -3.12 5.22 3.09
CA ARG A 81 -1.91 6.06 3.23
C ARG A 81 -1.34 5.95 4.65
N GLN A 82 -2.20 6.00 5.68
CA GLN A 82 -1.77 5.90 7.06
C GLN A 82 -1.16 4.53 7.41
N PHE A 83 -1.58 3.46 6.73
CA PHE A 83 -0.90 2.18 6.83
C PHE A 83 0.56 2.26 6.39
N PHE A 84 0.85 2.93 5.25
CA PHE A 84 2.24 3.15 4.82
C PHE A 84 3.02 4.06 5.76
N VAL A 85 2.42 5.14 6.26
CA VAL A 85 3.05 6.03 7.26
C VAL A 85 3.55 5.23 8.46
N ARG A 86 2.66 4.42 9.07
CA ARG A 86 3.03 3.59 10.23
C ARG A 86 4.15 2.59 9.91
N LEU A 87 4.13 1.97 8.73
CA LEU A 87 5.18 1.05 8.30
C LEU A 87 6.54 1.76 8.17
N ILE A 88 6.56 2.93 7.54
CA ILE A 88 7.78 3.71 7.32
C ILE A 88 8.37 4.17 8.66
N GLU A 89 7.53 4.71 9.55
CA GLU A 89 7.96 5.15 10.88
C GLU A 89 8.54 4.00 11.69
N HIS A 90 7.89 2.83 11.66
CA HIS A 90 8.40 1.65 12.35
C HIS A 90 9.71 1.14 11.75
N GLY A 91 9.84 1.13 10.42
CA GLY A 91 11.10 0.77 9.74
C GLY A 91 12.25 1.71 10.07
N LYS A 92 11.98 3.01 10.24
CA LYS A 92 12.96 4.00 10.72
C LYS A 92 13.41 3.73 12.15
N ILE A 93 12.47 3.47 13.06
CA ILE A 93 12.77 3.13 14.47
C ILE A 93 13.67 1.89 14.56
N ARG A 94 13.47 0.92 13.67
CA ARG A 94 14.25 -0.32 13.59
C ARG A 94 15.58 -0.19 12.84
N GLY A 95 15.85 0.96 12.21
CA GLY A 95 17.04 1.16 11.39
C GLY A 95 17.03 0.42 10.05
N GLU A 96 15.86 -0.05 9.60
CA GLU A 96 15.68 -0.70 8.29
C GLU A 96 15.50 0.33 7.16
N ILE A 97 14.95 1.51 7.48
CA ILE A 97 14.67 2.60 6.53
C ILE A 97 15.45 3.84 6.97
N SER A 98 16.07 4.54 6.01
CA SER A 98 16.77 5.80 6.25
C SER A 98 15.86 6.85 6.91
N ASN A 99 16.39 7.54 7.92
CA ASN A 99 15.69 8.67 8.56
C ASN A 99 15.54 9.88 7.62
N GLU A 100 16.26 9.91 6.50
CA GLU A 100 16.16 10.96 5.48
C GLU A 100 14.92 10.82 4.59
N VAL A 101 14.26 9.65 4.58
CA VAL A 101 13.01 9.45 3.84
C VAL A 101 11.95 10.38 4.43
N GLU A 102 11.31 11.22 3.63
CA GLU A 102 10.15 11.99 4.10
C GLU A 102 8.93 11.05 4.14
N THR A 103 8.43 10.79 5.35
CA THR A 103 7.44 9.73 5.62
C THR A 103 6.15 9.93 4.83
N GLU A 104 5.61 11.16 4.81
CA GLU A 104 4.30 11.44 4.21
C GLU A 104 4.37 11.37 2.67
N ALA A 105 5.42 11.92 2.08
CA ALA A 105 5.66 11.86 0.63
C ALA A 105 5.92 10.42 0.17
N ALA A 106 6.70 9.65 0.91
CA ALA A 106 6.92 8.24 0.59
C ALA A 106 5.61 7.44 0.67
N ALA A 107 4.82 7.63 1.74
CA ALA A 107 3.52 6.98 1.89
C ALA A 107 2.54 7.35 0.77
N ALA A 108 2.49 8.63 0.38
CA ALA A 108 1.66 9.09 -0.73
C ALA A 108 2.10 8.48 -2.07
N GLY A 109 3.41 8.40 -2.33
CA GLY A 109 3.94 7.80 -3.54
C GLY A 109 3.72 6.29 -3.62
N LEU A 110 3.85 5.57 -2.49
CA LEU A 110 3.53 4.14 -2.40
C LEU A 110 2.04 3.87 -2.68
N LEU A 111 1.14 4.68 -2.11
CA LEU A 111 -0.29 4.58 -2.44
C LEU A 111 -0.55 4.86 -3.92
N GLY A 112 0.09 5.88 -4.50
CA GLY A 112 0.03 6.17 -5.93
C GLY A 112 0.48 5.00 -6.79
N MET A 113 1.57 4.32 -6.41
CA MET A 113 2.08 3.15 -7.10
C MET A 113 1.14 1.95 -7.01
N PHE A 114 0.56 1.70 -5.83
CA PHE A 114 -0.48 0.67 -5.64
C PHE A 114 -1.67 0.90 -6.59
N ILE A 115 -2.17 2.14 -6.64
CA ILE A 115 -3.28 2.53 -7.53
C ILE A 115 -2.87 2.33 -8.99
N GLY A 116 -1.66 2.78 -9.36
CA GLY A 116 -1.10 2.63 -10.70
C GLY A 116 -1.07 1.17 -11.16
N ILE A 117 -0.54 0.26 -10.35
CA ILE A 117 -0.50 -1.17 -10.68
C ILE A 117 -1.90 -1.72 -10.94
N ARG A 118 -2.88 -1.41 -10.05
CA ARG A 118 -4.27 -1.86 -10.19
C ARG A 118 -4.94 -1.37 -11.48
N VAL A 119 -4.61 -0.15 -11.91
CA VAL A 119 -5.13 0.42 -13.16
C VAL A 119 -4.44 -0.23 -14.36
N MET A 120 -3.11 -0.27 -14.38
CA MET A 120 -2.34 -0.71 -15.54
C MET A 120 -2.48 -2.21 -15.82
N ALA A 121 -2.74 -3.03 -14.80
CA ALA A 121 -2.95 -4.47 -14.93
C ALA A 121 -4.23 -4.86 -15.68
N ARG A 122 -5.11 -3.90 -16.00
CA ARG A 122 -6.34 -4.09 -16.76
C ARG A 122 -6.12 -4.23 -18.28
N GLY A 123 -4.86 -4.35 -18.70
CA GLY A 123 -4.47 -4.62 -20.10
C GLY A 123 -3.52 -3.60 -20.69
N ALA A 124 -3.13 -2.55 -19.95
CA ALA A 124 -2.18 -1.56 -20.43
C ALA A 124 -0.74 -2.07 -20.34
N PHE A 125 -0.37 -2.73 -19.24
CA PHE A 125 0.98 -3.24 -19.00
C PHE A 125 1.05 -4.76 -18.97
N GLN A 126 2.19 -5.28 -19.44
CA GLN A 126 2.54 -6.71 -19.37
C GLN A 126 2.98 -7.10 -17.94
N PRO A 127 2.90 -8.39 -17.56
CA PRO A 127 3.25 -8.87 -16.22
C PRO A 127 4.61 -8.37 -15.73
N GLU A 128 5.64 -8.43 -16.57
CA GLU A 128 7.01 -8.06 -16.21
C GLU A 128 7.12 -6.58 -15.87
N THR A 129 6.32 -5.72 -16.52
CA THR A 129 6.28 -4.29 -16.21
C THR A 129 5.61 -4.03 -14.86
N LEU A 130 4.53 -4.77 -14.54
CA LEU A 130 3.84 -4.66 -13.25
C LEU A 130 4.72 -5.14 -12.09
N GLU A 131 5.46 -6.23 -12.30
CA GLU A 131 6.46 -6.73 -11.34
C GLU A 131 7.57 -5.70 -11.09
N ARG A 132 8.09 -5.06 -12.15
CA ARG A 132 9.06 -3.97 -12.02
C ARG A 132 8.51 -2.78 -11.25
N MET A 133 7.24 -2.41 -11.48
CA MET A 133 6.58 -1.37 -10.68
C MET A 133 6.52 -1.79 -9.20
N GLY A 134 6.12 -3.03 -8.90
CA GLY A 134 6.12 -3.54 -7.52
C GLY A 134 7.51 -3.49 -6.87
N GLY A 135 8.56 -3.85 -7.61
CA GLY A 135 9.94 -3.77 -7.13
C GLY A 135 10.41 -2.33 -6.86
N GLN A 136 9.96 -1.35 -7.65
CA GLN A 136 10.30 0.07 -7.44
C GLN A 136 9.70 0.65 -6.16
N ALA A 137 8.60 0.09 -5.65
CA ALA A 137 8.03 0.52 -4.38
C ALA A 137 9.04 0.39 -3.22
N LEU A 138 9.87 -0.67 -3.22
CA LEU A 138 10.89 -0.86 -2.20
C LEU A 138 12.07 0.09 -2.36
N ALA A 139 12.40 0.50 -3.59
CA ALA A 139 13.47 1.46 -3.84
C ALA A 139 13.17 2.86 -3.26
N MET A 140 11.90 3.16 -3.00
CA MET A 140 11.49 4.39 -2.30
C MET A 140 11.85 4.39 -0.81
N LEU A 141 12.19 3.22 -0.25
CA LEU A 141 12.48 3.01 1.16
C LEU A 141 13.92 2.49 1.34
N PRO A 142 14.95 3.28 1.01
CA PRO A 142 16.34 2.85 1.09
C PRO A 142 16.75 2.60 2.56
N PRO A 143 17.70 1.68 2.81
CA PRO A 143 18.30 1.53 4.12
C PRO A 143 19.09 2.77 4.52
N PRO A 144 19.37 2.98 5.82
CA PRO A 144 20.28 4.03 6.27
C PRO A 144 21.64 3.92 5.57
N ALA A 145 22.28 5.07 5.31
CA ALA A 145 23.65 5.07 4.80
C ALA A 145 24.58 4.33 5.78
N ALA A 146 25.54 3.58 5.25
CA ALA A 146 26.57 2.97 6.08
C ALA A 146 27.30 4.06 6.88
N PRO A 147 27.62 3.83 8.16
CA PRO A 147 28.40 4.80 8.92
C PRO A 147 29.73 5.04 8.21
N THR A 148 30.00 6.30 7.88
CA THR A 148 31.31 6.70 7.36
C THR A 148 32.34 6.43 8.45
N GLU A 149 33.18 5.41 8.28
CA GLU A 149 34.32 5.17 9.16
C GLU A 149 35.14 6.47 9.23
N THR A 150 35.25 7.04 10.43
CA THR A 150 36.01 8.26 10.72
C THR A 150 37.22 7.92 11.57
#